data_AF-A0A0M8KBL8-F1
#
_entry.id   AF-A0A0M8KBL8-F1
#
_cell.length_a   1.000
_cell.length_b   1.000
_cell.length_c   1.000
_cell.angle_alpha   90.00
_cell.angle_beta   90.00
_cell.angle_gamma   90.00
#
_symmetry.space_group_name_H-M   'P 1'
#
loop_
_entity.id
_entity.type
_entity.pdbx_description
1 polymer ?
#
loop_
_entity_poly.entity_id
_entity_poly.type
_entity_poly.pdbx_seq_one_letter_code
_entity_poly.pdbx_strand_id
1 'polypeptide(L)'
;MLDEIAALKSQAGFAEPHEWILNGELLTIGRWPDNDIVLAHRDVAQHHASVHRSSDGFVIEDLGSDNGTFVNGERVHSSQPLHNGDLIYIPPHFELLFYIKQPTIKSGRLIGVHVDSEAHEVYVNGQLLEPPLSTAQYTLLLLLLRRAGEIVEREEIVSLIWPPHEADHVSDQAIDALVRRLRERLAEIDPDHQYILTIRGHGFRFENRE
;
A
#
# COMPACT_ATOMS: atom_id res chain seq x y z
N MET A 1 -6.95 4.65 -16.84
CA MET A 1 -7.95 4.66 -15.76
C MET A 1 -7.45 3.57 -14.83
N LEU A 2 -6.82 3.93 -13.72
CA LEU A 2 -6.29 2.93 -12.79
C LEU A 2 -7.49 2.20 -12.18
N ASP A 3 -7.48 0.88 -12.22
CA ASP A 3 -8.53 0.09 -11.58
C ASP A 3 -8.44 0.34 -10.07
N GLU A 4 -9.49 0.94 -9.51
CA GLU A 4 -9.60 1.14 -8.06
C GLU A 4 -9.59 -0.24 -7.38
N ILE A 5 -8.58 -0.48 -6.55
CA ILE A 5 -8.51 -1.69 -5.71
C ILE A 5 -9.37 -1.41 -4.49
N ALA A 6 -10.28 -2.31 -4.12
CA ALA A 6 -11.03 -2.19 -2.87
C ALA A 6 -10.62 -3.29 -1.90
N ALA A 7 -10.83 -3.06 -0.60
CA ALA A 7 -10.53 -4.03 0.44
C ALA A 7 -11.58 -4.00 1.57
N LEU A 8 -11.73 -5.16 2.23
CA LEU A 8 -12.34 -5.28 3.54
C LEU A 8 -11.25 -5.46 4.58
N LYS A 9 -11.31 -4.72 5.69
CA LYS A 9 -10.38 -4.85 6.81
C LYS A 9 -11.13 -5.15 8.10
N SER A 10 -10.67 -6.14 8.85
CA SER A 10 -11.22 -6.46 10.17
C SER A 10 -11.12 -5.26 11.11
N GLN A 11 -12.22 -4.91 11.79
CA GLN A 11 -12.27 -3.89 12.85
C GLN A 11 -12.55 -4.52 14.22
N ALA A 12 -13.54 -5.41 14.33
CA ALA A 12 -13.92 -6.07 15.57
C ALA A 12 -14.35 -7.52 15.33
N GLY A 13 -14.20 -8.38 16.34
CA GLY A 13 -14.63 -9.80 16.29
C GLY A 13 -13.59 -10.78 15.75
N PHE A 14 -12.38 -10.32 15.41
CA PHE A 14 -11.29 -11.15 14.87
C PHE A 14 -10.15 -11.29 15.88
N ALA A 15 -9.48 -12.45 15.88
CA ALA A 15 -8.34 -12.70 16.76
C ALA A 15 -7.09 -11.89 16.37
N GLU A 16 -6.90 -11.68 15.06
CA GLU A 16 -5.81 -10.91 14.49
C GLU A 16 -6.35 -9.96 13.40
N PRO A 17 -5.66 -8.84 13.12
CA PRO A 17 -6.01 -7.99 11.99
C PRO A 17 -5.87 -8.73 10.66
N HIS A 18 -6.89 -8.65 9.82
CA HIS A 18 -6.93 -9.22 8.48
C HIS A 18 -7.41 -8.18 7.47
N GLU A 19 -6.94 -8.33 6.25
CA GLU A 19 -7.35 -7.55 5.10
C GLU A 19 -7.60 -8.48 3.91
N TRP A 20 -8.73 -8.29 3.23
CA TRP A 20 -9.13 -9.06 2.05
C TRP A 20 -9.30 -8.11 0.87
N ILE A 21 -8.58 -8.36 -0.23
CA ILE A 21 -8.64 -7.55 -1.44
C ILE A 21 -9.79 -8.01 -2.33
N LEU A 22 -10.58 -7.06 -2.83
CA LEU A 22 -11.65 -7.30 -3.79
C LEU A 22 -11.07 -7.19 -5.21
N ASN A 23 -10.67 -8.32 -5.78
CA ASN A 23 -10.07 -8.40 -7.12
C ASN A 23 -11.10 -8.29 -8.27
N GLY A 24 -12.29 -7.73 -8.01
CA GLY A 24 -13.39 -7.64 -8.98
C GLY A 24 -14.25 -8.90 -9.12
N GLU A 25 -13.90 -9.99 -8.42
CA GLU A 25 -14.71 -11.21 -8.30
C GLU A 25 -15.69 -11.13 -7.11
N LEU A 26 -16.64 -12.07 -7.07
CA LEU A 26 -17.56 -12.24 -5.95
C LEU A 26 -16.78 -12.67 -4.70
N LEU A 27 -16.81 -11.86 -3.65
CA LEU A 27 -16.27 -12.19 -2.34
C LEU A 27 -17.40 -12.62 -1.41
N THR A 28 -17.30 -13.81 -0.85
CA THR A 28 -18.31 -14.43 0.01
C THR A 28 -17.91 -14.39 1.49
N ILE A 29 -18.89 -14.12 2.35
CA ILE A 29 -18.71 -14.01 3.80
C ILE A 29 -19.67 -14.99 4.46
N GLY A 30 -19.17 -15.86 5.32
CA GLY A 30 -20.03 -16.84 5.97
C GLY A 30 -19.31 -17.74 6.96
N ARG A 31 -20.07 -18.61 7.63
CA ARG A 31 -19.56 -19.52 8.65
C ARG A 31 -18.81 -20.71 8.07
N TRP A 32 -19.19 -21.14 6.88
CA TRP A 32 -18.62 -22.34 6.26
C TRP A 32 -17.26 -22.07 5.62
N PRO A 33 -16.36 -23.06 5.59
CA PRO A 33 -14.99 -22.91 5.13
C PRO A 33 -14.85 -22.71 3.61
N ASP A 34 -15.94 -22.77 2.86
CA ASP A 34 -16.00 -22.50 1.43
C ASP A 34 -16.22 -21.01 1.10
N ASN A 35 -16.39 -20.15 2.11
CA ASN A 35 -16.42 -18.71 1.92
C ASN A 35 -15.00 -18.11 1.89
N ASP A 36 -14.84 -16.99 1.20
CA ASP A 36 -13.58 -16.23 1.16
C ASP A 36 -13.23 -15.64 2.54
N ILE A 37 -14.25 -15.12 3.23
CA ILE A 37 -14.14 -14.67 4.62
C ILE A 37 -14.93 -15.62 5.53
N VAL A 38 -14.19 -16.46 6.25
CA VAL A 38 -14.75 -17.44 7.17
C VAL A 38 -14.93 -16.83 8.57
N LEU A 39 -16.17 -16.58 8.96
CA LEU A 39 -16.56 -16.12 10.29
C LEU A 39 -17.11 -17.29 11.10
N ALA A 40 -16.22 -18.06 11.75
CA ALA A 40 -16.55 -19.32 12.43
C ALA A 40 -17.37 -19.12 13.73
N HIS A 41 -18.60 -18.62 13.60
CA HIS A 41 -19.50 -18.34 14.71
C HIS A 41 -20.90 -18.88 14.41
N ARG A 42 -21.55 -19.48 15.42
CA ARG A 42 -22.83 -20.17 15.24
C ARG A 42 -23.96 -19.26 14.72
N ASP A 43 -23.92 -17.99 15.11
CA ASP A 43 -24.94 -16.98 14.79
C ASP A 43 -24.70 -16.31 13.42
N VAL A 44 -23.63 -16.72 12.71
CA VAL A 44 -23.39 -16.34 11.31
C VAL A 44 -23.95 -17.46 10.42
N ALA A 45 -24.72 -17.07 9.39
CA ALA A 45 -25.21 -17.98 8.37
C ALA A 45 -24.06 -18.68 7.61
N GLN A 46 -24.38 -19.80 6.96
CA GLN A 46 -23.40 -20.61 6.21
C GLN A 46 -22.76 -19.80 5.09
N HIS A 47 -23.59 -19.13 4.29
CA HIS A 47 -23.25 -18.06 3.35
C HIS A 47 -24.10 -16.87 3.78
N HIS A 48 -23.48 -15.85 4.38
CA HIS A 48 -24.18 -14.77 5.08
C HIS A 48 -24.37 -13.54 4.21
N ALA A 49 -23.28 -13.10 3.58
CA ALA A 49 -23.27 -11.93 2.73
C ALA A 49 -22.29 -12.14 1.58
N SER A 50 -22.43 -11.32 0.54
CA SER A 50 -21.46 -11.25 -0.53
C SER A 50 -21.17 -9.81 -0.90
N VAL A 51 -19.96 -9.57 -1.36
CA VAL A 51 -19.54 -8.27 -1.89
C VAL A 51 -19.01 -8.50 -3.30
N HIS A 52 -19.46 -7.70 -4.26
CA HIS A 52 -19.01 -7.81 -5.64
C HIS A 52 -18.95 -6.45 -6.33
N ARG A 53 -18.27 -6.40 -7.47
CA ARG A 53 -18.18 -5.21 -8.31
C ARG A 53 -19.38 -5.11 -9.25
N SER A 54 -20.00 -3.94 -9.28
CA SER A 54 -21.06 -3.54 -10.21
C SER A 54 -20.54 -2.50 -11.22
N SER A 55 -21.40 -2.01 -12.13
CA SER A 55 -21.07 -0.92 -13.05
C SER A 55 -20.68 0.38 -12.35
N ASP A 56 -21.22 0.61 -11.15
CA ASP A 56 -21.17 1.90 -10.45
C ASP A 56 -20.35 1.84 -9.16
N GLY A 57 -19.58 0.77 -8.95
CA GLY A 57 -18.72 0.58 -7.76
C GLY A 57 -18.90 -0.79 -7.13
N PHE A 58 -18.79 -0.87 -5.80
CA PHE A 58 -18.96 -2.13 -5.06
C PHE A 58 -20.30 -2.16 -4.35
N VAL A 59 -20.88 -3.35 -4.28
CA VAL A 59 -22.17 -3.58 -3.61
C VAL A 59 -22.05 -4.77 -2.66
N ILE A 60 -22.78 -4.69 -1.55
CA ILE A 60 -22.96 -5.79 -0.60
C ILE A 60 -24.41 -6.29 -0.65
N GLU A 61 -24.56 -7.61 -0.55
CA GLU A 61 -25.84 -8.29 -0.51
C GLU A 61 -25.89 -9.24 0.68
N ASP A 62 -27.00 -9.21 1.42
CA ASP A 62 -27.32 -10.22 2.42
C ASP A 62 -27.93 -11.45 1.72
N LEU A 63 -27.41 -12.64 2.01
CA LEU A 63 -27.82 -13.88 1.33
C LEU A 63 -28.96 -14.61 2.05
N GLY A 64 -29.81 -13.87 2.78
CA GLY A 64 -30.92 -14.42 3.56
C GLY A 64 -30.51 -14.87 4.96
N SER A 65 -29.62 -14.10 5.60
CA SER A 65 -29.15 -14.42 6.95
C SER A 65 -30.23 -14.12 8.00
N ASP A 66 -30.28 -14.94 9.06
CA ASP A 66 -31.27 -14.78 10.15
C ASP A 66 -31.07 -13.45 10.90
N ASN A 67 -29.81 -13.10 11.16
CA ASN A 67 -29.46 -11.92 11.95
C ASN A 67 -29.31 -10.64 11.10
N GLY A 68 -29.22 -10.78 9.77
CA GLY A 68 -29.03 -9.69 8.83
C GLY A 68 -27.59 -9.17 8.76
N THR A 69 -27.30 -8.54 7.63
CA THR A 69 -26.10 -7.74 7.38
C THR A 69 -26.43 -6.26 7.56
N PHE A 70 -25.51 -5.48 8.12
CA PHE A 70 -25.69 -4.04 8.33
C PHE A 70 -24.52 -3.25 7.75
N VAL A 71 -24.81 -2.07 7.18
CA VAL A 71 -23.81 -1.09 6.73
C VAL A 71 -24.08 0.22 7.45
N ASN A 72 -23.10 0.73 8.20
CA ASN A 72 -23.22 1.94 9.02
C ASN A 72 -24.44 1.92 9.97
N GLY A 73 -24.82 0.73 10.44
CA GLY A 73 -25.98 0.52 11.33
C GLY A 73 -27.33 0.36 10.61
N GLU A 74 -27.39 0.52 9.29
CA GLU A 74 -28.59 0.28 8.49
C GLU A 74 -28.60 -1.14 7.94
N ARG A 75 -29.76 -1.83 7.98
CA ARG A 75 -29.88 -3.22 7.54
C ARG A 75 -29.90 -3.31 6.01
N VAL A 76 -29.11 -4.21 5.45
CA VAL A 76 -29.11 -4.53 4.02
C VAL A 76 -30.35 -5.36 3.68
N HIS A 77 -31.14 -4.93 2.69
CA HIS A 77 -32.40 -5.58 2.32
C HIS A 77 -32.38 -6.33 0.98
N SER A 78 -31.53 -5.92 0.04
CA SER A 78 -31.36 -6.57 -1.26
C SER A 78 -29.92 -6.43 -1.72
N SER A 79 -29.57 -5.22 -2.16
CA SER A 79 -28.23 -4.85 -2.60
C SER A 79 -27.99 -3.41 -2.18
N GLN A 80 -26.87 -3.18 -1.49
CA GLN A 80 -26.52 -1.86 -0.96
C GLN A 80 -25.16 -1.44 -1.51
N PRO A 81 -25.06 -0.25 -2.15
CA PRO A 81 -23.77 0.31 -2.54
C PRO A 81 -22.87 0.53 -1.32
N LEU A 82 -21.60 0.17 -1.46
CA LEU A 82 -20.55 0.44 -0.50
C LEU A 82 -19.75 1.67 -0.92
N HIS A 83 -19.50 2.56 0.03
CA HIS A 83 -18.67 3.74 -0.11
C HIS A 83 -17.42 3.61 0.77
N ASN A 84 -16.32 4.21 0.30
CA ASN A 84 -15.06 4.20 1.05
C ASN A 84 -15.25 4.70 2.50
N GLY A 85 -14.88 3.87 3.47
CA GLY A 85 -15.02 4.14 4.90
C GLY A 85 -16.26 3.50 5.55
N ASP A 86 -17.12 2.83 4.77
CA ASP A 86 -18.31 2.16 5.31
C ASP A 86 -17.96 1.02 6.26
N LEU A 87 -18.67 0.94 7.38
CA LEU A 87 -18.54 -0.12 8.36
C LEU A 87 -19.63 -1.18 8.14
N ILE A 88 -19.21 -2.38 7.78
CA ILE A 88 -20.08 -3.55 7.64
C ILE A 88 -20.09 -4.29 8.98
N TYR A 89 -21.27 -4.51 9.53
CA TYR A 89 -21.48 -5.28 10.74
C TYR A 89 -22.22 -6.58 10.45
N ILE A 90 -21.61 -7.69 10.84
CA ILE A 90 -22.18 -9.04 10.84
C ILE A 90 -22.38 -9.45 12.30
N PRO A 91 -23.63 -9.43 12.79
CA PRO A 91 -23.92 -9.74 14.18
C PRO A 91 -23.49 -11.15 14.59
N PRO A 92 -23.15 -11.37 15.87
CA PRO A 92 -23.16 -10.38 16.95
C PRO A 92 -21.80 -9.71 17.21
N HIS A 93 -20.77 -9.99 16.40
CA HIS A 93 -19.39 -9.70 16.80
C HIS A 93 -18.50 -9.07 15.72
N PHE A 94 -18.82 -9.22 14.44
CA PHE A 94 -17.85 -8.94 13.39
C PHE A 94 -18.10 -7.59 12.75
N GLU A 95 -17.10 -6.74 12.76
CA GLU A 95 -17.08 -5.48 12.04
C GLU A 95 -15.96 -5.49 11.01
N LEU A 96 -16.29 -5.10 9.78
CA LEU A 96 -15.40 -5.02 8.63
C LEU A 96 -15.48 -3.60 8.06
N LEU A 97 -14.34 -2.93 7.92
CA LEU A 97 -14.25 -1.64 7.24
C LEU A 97 -14.08 -1.89 5.74
N PHE A 98 -15.00 -1.38 4.93
CA PHE A 98 -14.80 -1.27 3.50
C PHE A 98 -14.03 0.00 3.17
N TYR A 99 -13.00 -0.12 2.35
CA TYR A 99 -12.29 1.03 1.84
C TYR A 99 -11.74 0.77 0.45
N ILE A 100 -11.67 1.83 -0.33
CA ILE A 100 -11.02 1.82 -1.63
C ILE A 100 -9.54 2.08 -1.35
N LYS A 101 -8.71 1.07 -1.63
CA LYS A 101 -7.28 1.27 -1.88
C LYS A 101 -7.18 2.08 -3.16
N GLN A 102 -7.27 3.39 -3.00
CA GLN A 102 -6.59 4.25 -3.93
C GLN A 102 -5.13 3.80 -3.87
N PRO A 103 -4.47 3.47 -5.00
CA PRO A 103 -3.01 3.55 -4.99
C PRO A 103 -2.69 4.89 -4.37
N THR A 104 -1.73 4.95 -3.46
CA THR A 104 -1.42 6.15 -2.68
C THR A 104 -0.83 7.27 -3.57
N ILE A 105 -1.38 7.48 -4.77
CA ILE A 105 -1.36 8.73 -5.50
C ILE A 105 -2.27 9.68 -4.72
N LYS A 106 -1.71 10.33 -3.70
CA LYS A 106 -2.33 11.53 -3.14
C LYS A 106 -2.71 12.44 -4.30
N SER A 107 -4.02 12.60 -4.51
CA SER A 107 -4.60 13.51 -5.50
C SER A 107 -4.46 14.97 -5.04
N GLY A 108 -3.22 15.41 -4.93
CA GLY A 108 -2.79 16.79 -4.94
C GLY A 108 -1.39 16.71 -5.48
N ARG A 109 -1.11 17.35 -6.63
CA ARG A 109 0.20 17.37 -7.32
C ARG A 109 1.31 16.91 -6.38
N LEU A 110 1.59 15.61 -6.36
CA LEU A 110 2.68 15.09 -5.54
C LEU A 110 3.89 15.70 -6.23
N ILE A 111 4.52 16.67 -5.60
CA ILE A 111 5.74 17.28 -6.10
C ILE A 111 6.87 16.57 -5.36
N GLY A 112 7.94 16.24 -6.09
CA GLY A 112 9.06 15.51 -5.53
C GLY A 112 8.91 13.99 -5.58
N VAL A 113 9.76 13.31 -4.83
CA VAL A 113 9.83 11.85 -4.76
C VAL A 113 9.08 11.35 -3.54
N HIS A 114 8.22 10.36 -3.75
CA HIS A 114 7.39 9.70 -2.74
C HIS A 114 7.54 8.19 -2.89
N VAL A 115 7.43 7.46 -1.77
CA VAL A 115 7.52 6.00 -1.77
C VAL A 115 6.31 5.43 -1.05
N ASP A 116 5.63 4.50 -1.71
CA ASP A 116 4.68 3.60 -1.07
C ASP A 116 5.43 2.36 -0.59
N SER A 117 5.65 2.27 0.72
CA SER A 117 6.43 1.18 1.31
C SER A 117 5.69 -0.15 1.35
N GLU A 118 4.35 -0.14 1.31
CA GLU A 118 3.56 -1.38 1.30
C GLU A 118 3.57 -2.00 -0.11
N ALA A 119 3.45 -1.16 -1.14
CA ALA A 119 3.49 -1.59 -2.54
C ALA A 119 4.91 -1.72 -3.12
N HIS A 120 5.95 -1.24 -2.43
CA HIS A 120 7.31 -1.07 -2.96
C HIS A 120 7.37 -0.21 -4.24
N GLU A 121 6.52 0.81 -4.31
CA GLU A 121 6.40 1.68 -5.47
C GLU A 121 7.05 3.05 -5.20
N VAL A 122 7.67 3.60 -6.23
CA VAL A 122 8.30 4.92 -6.17
C VAL A 122 7.59 5.85 -7.14
N TYR A 123 7.16 7.00 -6.66
CA TYR A 123 6.49 8.03 -7.44
C TYR A 123 7.37 9.27 -7.51
N VAL A 124 7.53 9.85 -8.71
CA VAL A 124 8.22 11.12 -8.92
C VAL A 124 7.23 12.08 -9.57
N ASN A 125 7.00 13.22 -8.95
CA ASN A 125 5.98 14.19 -9.37
C ASN A 125 4.58 13.56 -9.59
N GLY A 126 4.24 12.52 -8.81
CA GLY A 126 3.00 11.76 -8.92
C GLY A 126 2.96 10.70 -10.04
N GLN A 127 4.01 10.59 -10.85
CA GLN A 127 4.15 9.54 -11.85
C GLN A 127 4.91 8.34 -11.27
N LEU A 128 4.37 7.13 -11.43
CA LEU A 128 5.03 5.88 -11.03
C LEU A 128 6.33 5.68 -11.82
N LEU A 129 7.40 5.31 -11.12
CA LEU A 129 8.70 5.01 -11.69
C LEU A 129 8.77 3.56 -12.17
N GLU A 130 8.59 3.35 -13.46
CA GLU A 130 8.71 2.05 -14.12
C GLU A 130 9.96 1.97 -15.03
N PRO A 131 10.67 0.83 -15.08
CA PRO A 131 10.54 -0.33 -14.20
C PRO A 131 10.90 -0.02 -12.73
N PRO A 132 10.49 -0.86 -11.77
CA PRO A 132 10.81 -0.65 -10.37
C PRO A 132 12.32 -0.62 -10.13
N LEU A 133 12.73 0.12 -9.09
CA LEU A 133 14.13 0.19 -8.67
C LEU A 133 14.65 -1.18 -8.23
N SER A 134 15.95 -1.43 -8.41
CA SER A 134 16.59 -2.59 -7.79
C SER A 134 16.57 -2.46 -6.26
N THR A 135 16.70 -3.57 -5.53
CA THR A 135 16.70 -3.58 -4.06
C THR A 135 17.70 -2.58 -3.47
N ALA A 136 18.94 -2.53 -4.00
CA ALA A 136 19.95 -1.59 -3.53
C ALA A 136 19.57 -0.12 -3.79
N GLN A 137 18.97 0.17 -4.95
CA GLN A 137 18.51 1.52 -5.29
C GLN A 137 17.33 1.96 -4.42
N TYR A 138 16.37 1.05 -4.18
CA TYR A 138 15.21 1.30 -3.35
C TYR A 138 15.61 1.52 -1.88
N THR A 139 16.46 0.66 -1.33
CA THR A 139 17.00 0.81 0.04
C THR A 139 17.77 2.12 0.20
N LEU A 140 18.61 2.49 -0.78
CA LEU A 140 19.29 3.78 -0.78
C LEU A 140 18.29 4.95 -0.77
N LEU A 141 17.26 4.89 -1.62
CA LEU A 141 16.25 5.94 -1.71
C LEU A 141 15.47 6.09 -0.39
N LEU A 142 15.07 4.98 0.24
CA LEU A 142 14.39 5.00 1.54
C LEU A 142 15.25 5.63 2.63
N LEU A 143 16.55 5.29 2.70
CA LEU A 143 17.49 5.90 3.64
C LEU A 143 17.58 7.42 3.42
N LEU A 144 17.79 7.83 2.18
CA LEU A 144 17.92 9.23 1.79
C LEU A 144 16.65 10.04 2.08
N LEU A 145 15.46 9.49 1.80
CA LEU A 145 14.17 10.13 2.08
C LEU A 145 13.91 10.27 3.59
N ARG A 146 14.23 9.24 4.38
CA ARG A 146 14.06 9.28 5.85
C ARG A 146 14.94 10.37 6.49
N ARG A 147 16.07 10.68 5.86
CA ARG A 147 17.05 11.68 6.30
C ARG A 147 17.08 12.89 5.36
N ALA A 148 15.95 13.23 4.72
CA ALA A 148 15.88 14.35 3.78
C ALA A 148 16.35 15.66 4.44
N GLY A 149 17.15 16.43 3.72
CA GLY A 149 17.81 17.63 4.24
C GLY A 149 19.06 17.38 5.11
N GLU A 150 19.33 16.14 5.50
CA GLU A 150 20.54 15.76 6.26
C GLU A 150 21.60 15.09 5.37
N ILE A 151 22.85 15.13 5.83
CA ILE A 151 23.94 14.42 5.15
C ILE A 151 23.91 12.96 5.61
N VAL A 152 23.75 12.05 4.66
CA VAL A 152 23.94 10.60 4.84
C VAL A 152 25.36 10.25 4.45
N GLU A 153 26.12 9.67 5.37
CA GLU A 153 27.52 9.31 5.17
C GLU A 153 27.67 8.03 4.35
N ARG A 154 28.83 7.86 3.71
CA ARG A 154 29.12 6.68 2.88
C ARG A 154 29.10 5.40 3.68
N GLU A 155 29.63 5.42 4.90
CA GLU A 155 29.71 4.25 5.78
C GLU A 155 28.31 3.75 6.18
N GLU A 156 27.37 4.67 6.43
CA GLU A 156 25.97 4.33 6.71
C GLU A 156 25.30 3.64 5.50
N ILE A 157 25.51 4.19 4.29
CA ILE A 157 25.02 3.59 3.04
C ILE A 157 25.59 2.18 2.86
N VAL A 158 26.88 1.99 3.12
CA VAL A 158 27.53 0.69 3.01
C VAL A 158 26.90 -0.31 3.97
N SER A 159 26.76 0.06 5.25
CA SER A 159 26.23 -0.85 6.29
C SER A 159 24.78 -1.28 6.05
N LEU A 160 23.99 -0.45 5.36
CA LEU A 160 22.59 -0.72 5.10
C LEU A 160 22.38 -1.60 3.86
N ILE A 161 23.18 -1.39 2.82
CA ILE A 161 22.95 -1.99 1.50
C ILE A 161 23.72 -3.30 1.33
N TRP A 162 24.92 -3.40 1.90
CA TRP A 162 25.75 -4.60 1.80
C TRP A 162 25.81 -5.35 3.12
N PRO A 163 25.70 -6.70 3.10
CA PRO A 163 25.90 -7.52 4.30
C PRO A 163 27.25 -7.25 4.97
N PRO A 164 27.39 -7.48 6.30
CA PRO A 164 28.61 -7.17 7.04
C PRO A 164 29.89 -7.81 6.47
N HIS A 165 29.79 -8.97 5.82
CA HIS A 165 30.93 -9.67 5.24
C HIS A 165 31.38 -9.10 3.88
N GLU A 166 30.53 -8.31 3.21
CA GLU A 166 30.87 -7.63 1.95
C GLU A 166 31.21 -6.16 2.18
N ALA A 167 30.70 -5.54 3.25
CA ALA A 167 30.85 -4.13 3.60
C ALA A 167 32.31 -3.64 3.56
N ASP A 168 33.24 -4.41 4.13
CA ASP A 168 34.67 -4.07 4.19
C ASP A 168 35.35 -3.97 2.80
N HIS A 169 34.72 -4.52 1.76
CA HIS A 169 35.26 -4.57 0.40
C HIS A 169 34.51 -3.65 -0.57
N VAL A 170 33.49 -2.90 -0.10
CA VAL A 170 32.74 -2.00 -0.95
C VAL A 170 33.58 -0.76 -1.26
N SER A 171 33.96 -0.63 -2.53
CA SER A 171 34.67 0.58 -2.99
C SER A 171 33.73 1.79 -3.06
N ASP A 172 34.28 3.00 -2.85
CA ASP A 172 33.57 4.27 -3.08
C ASP A 172 32.94 4.33 -4.48
N GLN A 173 33.59 3.73 -5.48
CA GLN A 173 33.08 3.67 -6.85
C GLN A 173 31.77 2.89 -6.96
N ALA A 174 31.54 1.88 -6.12
CA ALA A 174 30.29 1.13 -6.10
C ALA A 174 29.15 1.98 -5.56
N ILE A 175 29.41 2.77 -4.51
CA ILE A 175 28.45 3.73 -3.94
C ILE A 175 28.13 4.81 -4.97
N ASP A 176 29.15 5.40 -5.59
CA ASP A 176 28.99 6.43 -6.61
C ASP A 176 28.22 5.90 -7.83
N ALA A 177 28.46 4.66 -8.24
CA ALA A 177 27.71 4.01 -9.31
C ALA A 177 26.25 3.78 -8.94
N LEU A 178 25.96 3.39 -7.69
CA LEU A 178 24.60 3.21 -7.20
C LEU A 178 23.83 4.53 -7.17
N VAL A 179 24.44 5.58 -6.61
CA VAL A 179 23.88 6.93 -6.55
C VAL A 179 23.66 7.49 -7.96
N ARG A 180 24.63 7.31 -8.87
CA ARG A 180 24.49 7.73 -10.28
C ARG A 180 23.28 7.07 -10.93
N ARG A 181 23.14 5.75 -10.81
CA ARG A 181 22.01 5.03 -11.39
C ARG A 181 20.68 5.46 -10.78
N LEU A 182 20.62 5.70 -9.47
CA LEU A 182 19.41 6.21 -8.82
C LEU A 182 19.04 7.61 -9.33
N ARG A 183 20.02 8.51 -9.49
CA ARG A 183 19.80 9.83 -10.10
C ARG A 183 19.24 9.72 -11.52
N GLU A 184 19.83 8.85 -12.34
CA GLU A 184 19.37 8.60 -13.71
C GLU A 184 17.91 8.15 -13.73
N ARG A 185 17.54 7.21 -12.86
CA ARG A 185 16.14 6.76 -12.73
C ARG A 185 15.19 7.89 -12.37
N LEU A 186 15.53 8.74 -11.39
CA LEU A 186 14.67 9.88 -11.00
C LEU A 186 14.56 10.93 -12.12
N ALA A 187 15.65 11.17 -12.85
CA ALA A 187 15.71 12.13 -13.94
C ALA A 187 14.95 11.69 -15.20
N GLU A 188 14.61 10.41 -15.35
CA GLU A 188 13.72 9.94 -16.43
C GLU A 188 12.31 10.57 -16.32
N ILE A 189 11.88 10.93 -15.11
CA ILE A 189 10.57 11.55 -14.85
C ILE A 189 10.69 13.05 -14.60
N ASP A 190 11.68 13.48 -13.81
CA ASP A 190 11.91 14.90 -13.50
C ASP A 190 13.34 15.32 -13.82
N PRO A 191 13.66 15.56 -15.10
CA PRO A 191 15.02 15.90 -15.54
C PRO A 191 15.49 17.27 -15.04
N ASP A 192 14.57 18.13 -14.61
CA ASP A 192 14.85 19.52 -14.23
C ASP A 192 15.25 19.67 -12.75
N HIS A 193 15.18 18.61 -11.95
CA HIS A 193 15.49 18.66 -10.52
C HIS A 193 16.52 17.61 -10.09
N GLN A 194 17.57 18.05 -9.40
CA GLN A 194 18.59 17.17 -8.87
C GLN A 194 18.30 16.80 -7.40
N TYR A 195 17.57 15.70 -7.20
CA TYR A 195 17.16 15.23 -5.86
C TYR A 195 18.31 14.81 -4.93
N ILE A 196 19.40 14.27 -5.49
CA ILE A 196 20.53 13.75 -4.68
C ILE A 196 21.75 14.62 -4.92
N LEU A 197 22.17 15.38 -3.91
CA LEU A 197 23.38 16.21 -3.93
C LEU A 197 24.57 15.45 -3.36
N THR A 198 25.74 15.59 -3.99
CA THR A 198 27.00 15.08 -3.43
C THR A 198 27.62 16.15 -2.55
N ILE A 199 27.82 15.85 -1.27
CA ILE A 199 28.55 16.73 -0.34
C ILE A 199 29.98 16.21 -0.24
N ARG A 200 30.90 16.90 -0.92
CA ARG A 200 32.29 16.47 -1.08
C ARG A 200 32.95 16.22 0.29
N GLY A 201 33.54 15.04 0.46
CA GLY A 201 34.21 14.64 1.70
C GLY A 201 33.28 14.14 2.82
N HIS A 202 31.96 14.22 2.65
CA HIS A 202 31.02 13.83 3.70
C HIS A 202 30.05 12.72 3.24
N GLY A 203 29.38 12.88 2.11
CA GLY A 203 28.35 11.92 1.70
C GLY A 203 27.38 12.48 0.69
N PHE A 204 26.11 12.15 0.89
CA PHE A 204 25.01 12.55 0.01
C PHE A 204 23.89 13.18 0.82
N ARG A 205 23.18 14.14 0.22
CA ARG A 205 21.99 14.75 0.81
C ARG A 205 20.84 14.66 -0.17
N PHE A 206 19.66 14.32 0.35
CA PHE A 206 18.43 14.31 -0.42
C PHE A 206 17.71 15.65 -0.25
N GLU A 207 17.48 16.35 -1.36
CA GLU A 207 16.69 17.58 -1.42
C GLU A 207 15.39 17.26 -2.15
N ASN A 208 14.37 16.90 -1.38
CA ASN A 208 13.06 16.65 -1.96
C ASN A 208 12.44 17.98 -2.42
N ARG A 209 11.52 17.89 -3.37
CA ARG A 209 10.77 19.03 -3.87
C ARG A 209 9.50 19.16 -3.03
N GLU A 210 9.18 20.38 -2.59
CA GLU A 210 7.99 20.71 -1.78
C GLU A 210 6.92 21.43 -2.61
#